data_AF-A0A1I8JR01-F1
#
_entry.id   AF-A0A1I8JR01-F1
#
_cell.length_a   1.000
_cell.length_b   1.000
_cell.length_c   1.000
_cell.angle_alpha   90.00
_cell.angle_beta   90.00
_cell.angle_gamma   90.00
#
_symmetry.space_group_name_H-M   'P 1'
#
loop_
_entity.id
_entity.type
_entity.pdbx_description
1 polymer ?
#
loop_
_entity_poly.entity_id
_entity_poly.type
_entity_poly.pdbx_seq_one_letter_code
_entity_poly.pdbx_strand_id
1 'polypeptide(L)'
;MAKDRQEESGAAEETEQKGLQLCRAAIIFSCLGTVVGTGNIWRFPRIAAQNSATQGADSYNTLIQALIFLATWIIFLFLWSSPMLLIEYAVGRYFKKSPIQSFRIAMGDKFLWCGSWVTMVTFMISCYYSVVLGWCLYYVFKSVQLSATIGLPSSEPESLAVFQEFAVSDIESEIRVEIKAEIEGEQQLAHPDPLPVNTVCRRLRYRRITWIEKANMVLVPTLLLIIVFTYCWSLLRDYSDYGVRFLFTPDIARLSRTGIVEIINSRFRPPAGLTFIWIPVLFGQFRRLWQHPGVLFFLCLSFAGVSSLIANIELTSLSTCRTLA
;
A
#
# COMPACT_ATOMS: atom_id res chain seq x y z
N MET A 1 22.49 -47.64 -13.73
CA MET A 1 21.03 -47.84 -13.84
C MET A 1 20.25 -47.74 -12.52
N ALA A 2 20.70 -48.35 -11.41
CA ALA A 2 20.04 -48.18 -10.10
C ALA A 2 20.50 -46.91 -9.36
N LYS A 3 21.80 -46.57 -9.48
CA LYS A 3 22.39 -45.35 -8.93
C LYS A 3 21.84 -44.08 -9.58
N ASP A 4 21.73 -44.08 -10.91
CA ASP A 4 21.16 -42.95 -11.68
C ASP A 4 19.69 -42.68 -11.30
N ARG A 5 18.91 -43.74 -11.02
CA ARG A 5 17.52 -43.61 -10.55
C ARG A 5 17.39 -43.05 -9.13
N GLN A 6 18.37 -43.29 -8.26
CA GLN A 6 18.40 -42.71 -6.91
C GLN A 6 18.83 -41.23 -6.94
N GLU A 7 19.76 -40.86 -7.81
CA GLU A 7 20.15 -39.46 -8.02
C GLU A 7 19.02 -38.65 -8.66
N GLU A 8 18.31 -39.20 -9.66
CA GLU A 8 17.11 -38.55 -10.24
C GLU A 8 15.98 -38.41 -9.21
N SER A 9 15.75 -39.43 -8.37
CA SER A 9 14.74 -39.37 -7.30
C SER A 9 15.08 -38.31 -6.24
N GLY A 10 16.35 -38.21 -5.84
CA GLY A 10 16.81 -37.20 -4.89
C GLY A 10 16.74 -35.78 -5.44
N ALA A 11 17.11 -35.59 -6.72
CA ALA A 11 16.98 -34.30 -7.40
C ALA A 11 15.50 -33.88 -7.57
N ALA A 12 14.60 -34.84 -7.83
CA ALA A 12 13.17 -34.59 -7.93
C ALA A 12 12.56 -34.19 -6.57
N GLU A 13 12.89 -34.91 -5.49
CA GLU A 13 12.46 -34.56 -4.12
C GLU A 13 12.99 -33.19 -3.69
N GLU A 14 14.26 -32.89 -3.97
CA GLU A 14 14.84 -31.58 -3.63
C GLU A 14 14.17 -30.45 -4.44
N THR A 15 13.81 -30.71 -5.70
CA THR A 15 13.08 -29.76 -6.56
C THR A 15 11.64 -29.56 -6.06
N GLU A 16 10.97 -30.62 -5.63
CA GLU A 16 9.62 -30.57 -5.06
C GLU A 16 9.61 -29.84 -3.71
N GLN A 17 10.59 -30.11 -2.85
CA GLN A 17 10.75 -29.44 -1.56
C GLN A 17 11.10 -27.95 -1.72
N LYS A 18 11.99 -27.61 -2.67
CA LYS A 18 12.26 -26.22 -3.06
C LYS A 18 11.00 -25.55 -3.62
N GLY A 19 10.23 -26.25 -4.45
CA GLY A 19 8.94 -25.77 -4.97
C GLY A 19 7.93 -25.48 -3.85
N LEU A 20 7.84 -26.36 -2.85
CA LEU A 20 6.97 -26.17 -1.69
C LEU A 20 7.39 -24.98 -0.82
N GLN A 21 8.70 -24.78 -0.61
CA GLN A 21 9.24 -23.63 0.13
C GLN A 21 8.99 -22.31 -0.61
N LEU A 22 9.20 -22.26 -1.93
CA LEU A 22 8.86 -21.09 -2.74
C LEU A 22 7.37 -20.76 -2.67
N CYS A 23 6.49 -21.77 -2.71
CA CYS A 23 5.05 -21.57 -2.54
C CYS A 23 4.69 -20.97 -1.17
N ARG A 24 5.31 -21.44 -0.09
CA ARG A 24 5.07 -20.90 1.27
C ARG A 24 5.57 -19.46 1.39
N ALA A 25 6.76 -19.17 0.87
CA ALA A 25 7.32 -17.83 0.86
C ALA A 25 6.47 -16.87 0.02
N ALA A 26 6.01 -17.30 -1.17
CA ALA A 26 5.14 -16.52 -2.04
C ALA A 26 3.83 -16.13 -1.33
N ILE A 27 3.22 -17.05 -0.58
CA ILE A 27 2.01 -16.75 0.21
C ILE A 27 2.32 -15.71 1.29
N ILE A 28 3.40 -15.86 2.05
CA ILE A 28 3.79 -14.92 3.11
C ILE A 28 4.06 -13.53 2.53
N PHE A 29 4.85 -13.43 1.45
CA PHE A 29 5.15 -12.15 0.81
C PHE A 29 3.91 -11.52 0.17
N SER A 30 3.00 -12.32 -0.38
CA SER A 30 1.73 -11.82 -0.89
C SER A 30 0.89 -11.22 0.25
N CYS A 31 0.77 -11.90 1.39
CA CYS A 31 0.10 -11.36 2.59
C CYS A 31 0.79 -10.12 3.16
N LEU A 32 2.13 -10.08 3.20
CA LEU A 32 2.87 -8.90 3.65
C LEU A 32 2.65 -7.71 2.70
N GLY A 33 2.59 -7.96 1.39
CA GLY A 33 2.35 -6.93 0.38
C GLY A 33 0.96 -6.29 0.47
N THR A 34 -0.04 -6.99 1.03
CA THR A 34 -1.38 -6.44 1.29
C THR A 34 -1.45 -5.65 2.61
N VAL A 35 -0.65 -6.04 3.60
CA VAL A 35 -0.64 -5.41 4.94
C VAL A 35 0.26 -4.18 4.98
N VAL A 36 1.37 -4.17 4.22
CA VAL A 36 2.32 -3.05 4.16
C VAL A 36 1.93 -2.10 3.02
N GLY A 37 0.96 -1.22 3.30
CA GLY A 37 0.52 -0.19 2.36
C GLY A 37 1.17 1.18 2.58
N THR A 38 0.97 2.10 1.62
CA THR A 38 1.45 3.50 1.71
C THR A 38 0.98 4.21 2.99
N GLY A 39 -0.19 3.83 3.51
CA GLY A 39 -0.73 4.29 4.79
C GLY A 39 0.24 4.14 5.97
N ASN A 40 0.93 3.00 6.06
CA ASN A 40 1.85 2.74 7.16
C ASN A 40 3.09 3.64 7.10
N ILE A 41 3.48 4.06 5.89
CA ILE A 41 4.67 4.89 5.67
C ILE A 41 4.38 6.36 6.01
N TRP A 42 3.23 6.90 5.57
CA TRP A 42 2.99 8.34 5.67
C TRP A 42 1.96 8.78 6.72
N ARG A 43 1.05 7.90 7.13
CA ARG A 43 -0.12 8.24 7.95
C ARG A 43 0.12 7.86 9.39
N PHE A 44 0.65 6.66 9.62
CA PHE A 44 0.95 6.21 10.98
C PHE A 44 1.94 7.13 11.71
N PRO A 45 3.13 7.49 11.16
CA PRO A 45 4.07 8.34 11.87
C PRO A 45 3.50 9.73 12.17
N ARG A 46 2.68 10.26 11.26
CA ARG A 46 1.99 11.54 11.45
C ARG A 46 0.96 11.48 12.56
N ILE A 47 0.12 10.44 12.58
CA ILE A 47 -0.89 10.27 13.64
C ILE A 47 -0.20 10.02 14.97
N ALA A 48 0.84 9.19 15.01
CA ALA A 48 1.65 8.97 16.20
C ALA A 48 2.19 10.30 16.73
N ALA A 49 2.91 11.06 15.90
CA ALA A 49 3.46 12.37 16.26
C ALA A 49 2.39 13.39 16.71
N GLN A 50 1.24 13.44 16.04
CA GLN A 50 0.14 14.34 16.41
C GLN A 50 -0.47 14.00 17.77
N ASN A 51 -0.60 12.71 18.09
CA ASN A 51 -1.13 12.26 19.37
C ASN A 51 -0.06 12.28 20.47
N SER A 52 1.21 12.42 20.11
CA SER A 52 2.35 12.36 21.01
C SER A 52 3.12 13.68 21.14
N ALA A 53 2.64 14.85 20.67
CA ALA A 53 3.40 16.11 20.74
C ALA A 53 2.50 17.32 21.07
N THR A 54 2.87 18.10 22.10
CA THR A 54 2.41 19.49 22.32
C THR A 54 3.60 20.31 22.95
N GLN A 55 3.49 21.62 23.17
CA GLN A 55 4.46 22.46 23.89
C GLN A 55 3.91 22.94 25.25
N GLY A 56 4.57 22.62 26.38
CA GLY A 56 4.45 23.42 27.61
C GLY A 56 4.09 22.78 28.97
N ALA A 57 4.36 21.50 29.28
CA ALA A 57 4.14 20.98 30.65
C ALA A 57 5.20 19.97 31.13
N ASP A 58 5.38 19.92 32.46
CA ASP A 58 6.55 19.43 33.20
C ASP A 58 7.02 17.98 32.93
N SER A 59 8.34 17.84 33.00
CA SER A 59 9.19 16.77 32.44
C SER A 59 9.09 15.35 33.04
N TYR A 60 8.29 15.11 34.09
CA TYR A 60 8.39 13.84 34.87
C TYR A 60 7.28 12.80 34.58
N ASN A 61 6.22 13.14 33.83
CA ASN A 61 5.12 12.21 33.45
C ASN A 61 4.99 12.00 31.93
N THR A 62 6.09 12.18 31.20
CA THR A 62 6.13 12.33 29.74
C THR A 62 6.22 11.00 28.98
N LEU A 63 6.84 9.97 29.56
CA LEU A 63 7.04 8.66 28.91
C LEU A 63 5.74 7.83 28.86
N ILE A 64 4.87 7.99 29.87
CA ILE A 64 3.65 7.20 30.02
C ILE A 64 2.65 7.48 28.87
N GLN A 65 2.62 8.67 28.25
CA GLN A 65 1.57 9.03 27.29
C GLN A 65 1.81 8.58 25.85
N ALA A 66 3.05 8.64 25.35
CA ALA A 66 3.40 7.99 24.09
C ALA A 66 3.21 6.46 24.20
N LEU A 67 3.54 5.91 25.38
CA LEU A 67 3.21 4.53 25.73
C LEU A 67 1.70 4.31 25.78
N ILE A 68 0.86 5.25 26.24
CA ILE A 68 -0.60 5.10 26.22
C ILE A 68 -1.14 5.08 24.78
N PHE A 69 -0.74 5.99 23.89
CA PHE A 69 -1.19 5.94 22.48
C PHE A 69 -0.75 4.63 21.82
N LEU A 70 0.53 4.27 21.97
CA LEU A 70 1.07 3.05 21.38
C LEU A 70 0.46 1.79 22.01
N ALA A 71 0.30 1.73 23.33
CA ALA A 71 -0.33 0.61 24.03
C ALA A 71 -1.81 0.51 23.68
N THR A 72 -2.54 1.63 23.62
CA THR A 72 -3.93 1.64 23.15
C THR A 72 -4.02 1.14 21.72
N TRP A 73 -3.15 1.62 20.83
CA TRP A 73 -3.05 1.16 19.45
C TRP A 73 -2.75 -0.34 19.36
N ILE A 74 -1.79 -0.85 20.16
CA ILE A 74 -1.46 -2.28 20.25
C ILE A 74 -2.66 -3.09 20.78
N ILE A 75 -3.34 -2.61 21.83
CA ILE A 75 -4.50 -3.28 22.42
C ILE A 75 -5.63 -3.38 21.39
N PHE A 76 -5.96 -2.30 20.69
CA PHE A 76 -6.97 -2.34 19.62
C PHE A 76 -6.53 -3.19 18.42
N LEU A 77 -5.23 -3.21 18.10
CA LEU A 77 -4.68 -4.08 17.06
C LEU A 77 -4.94 -5.55 17.41
N PHE A 78 -4.69 -5.97 18.65
CA PHE A 78 -4.90 -7.36 19.07
C PHE A 78 -6.36 -7.71 19.39
N LEU A 79 -7.15 -6.79 19.95
CA LEU A 79 -8.54 -7.05 20.32
C LEU A 79 -9.51 -6.97 19.14
N TRP A 80 -9.22 -6.15 18.12
CA TRP A 80 -10.13 -5.91 17.02
C TRP A 80 -9.56 -6.31 15.67
N SER A 81 -8.38 -5.78 15.31
CA SER A 81 -7.83 -5.98 13.96
C SER A 81 -7.37 -7.42 13.72
N SER A 82 -6.67 -8.02 14.68
CA SER A 82 -6.16 -9.40 14.57
C SER A 82 -7.30 -10.44 14.48
N PRO A 83 -8.35 -10.40 15.33
CA PRO A 83 -9.49 -11.31 15.20
C PRO A 83 -10.22 -11.17 13.87
N MET A 84 -10.42 -9.94 13.38
CA MET A 84 -11.07 -9.72 12.08
C MET A 84 -10.26 -10.32 10.92
N LEU A 85 -8.93 -10.14 10.92
CA LEU A 85 -8.04 -10.75 9.93
C LEU A 85 -8.09 -12.29 10.00
N LEU A 86 -8.14 -12.87 11.21
CA LEU A 86 -8.23 -14.31 11.41
C LEU A 86 -9.58 -14.87 10.92
N ILE A 87 -10.68 -14.16 11.17
CA ILE A 87 -12.02 -14.54 10.68
C ILE A 87 -12.03 -14.54 9.15
N GLU A 88 -11.53 -13.47 8.52
CA GLU A 88 -11.47 -13.37 7.06
C GLU A 88 -10.62 -14.49 6.46
N TYR A 89 -9.45 -14.75 7.05
CA TYR A 89 -8.58 -15.84 6.64
C TYR A 89 -9.24 -17.22 6.82
N ALA A 90 -9.91 -17.46 7.95
CA ALA A 90 -10.59 -18.72 8.24
C ALA A 90 -11.76 -18.95 7.27
N VAL A 91 -12.57 -17.92 7.00
CA VAL A 91 -13.67 -17.96 6.02
C VAL A 91 -13.12 -18.26 4.63
N GLY A 92 -12.04 -17.58 4.21
CA GLY A 92 -11.40 -17.83 2.92
C GLY A 92 -10.88 -19.26 2.76
N ARG A 93 -10.26 -19.82 3.82
CA ARG A 93 -9.74 -21.19 3.86
C ARG A 93 -10.84 -22.25 3.89
N TYR A 94 -11.92 -21.99 4.62
CA TYR A 94 -13.03 -22.91 4.81
C TYR A 94 -13.90 -23.02 3.55
N PHE A 95 -14.38 -21.88 3.03
CA PHE A 95 -15.29 -21.89 1.88
C PHE A 95 -14.56 -22.03 0.53
N LYS A 96 -13.32 -21.52 0.40
CA LYS A 96 -12.55 -21.51 -0.87
C LYS A 96 -13.32 -20.89 -2.05
N LYS A 97 -14.29 -20.02 -1.79
CA LYS A 97 -15.12 -19.31 -2.77
C LYS A 97 -14.83 -17.80 -2.75
N SER A 98 -15.50 -17.02 -3.60
CA SER A 98 -15.43 -15.55 -3.51
C SER A 98 -16.07 -15.05 -2.21
N PRO A 99 -15.75 -13.82 -1.73
CA PRO A 99 -16.45 -13.18 -0.61
C PRO A 99 -17.97 -13.25 -0.77
N ILE A 100 -18.51 -12.90 -1.94
CA ILE A 100 -19.94 -12.96 -2.28
C ILE A 100 -20.53 -14.35 -2.00
N GLN A 101 -19.91 -15.40 -2.54
CA GLN A 101 -20.37 -16.77 -2.36
C GLN A 101 -20.15 -17.28 -0.92
N SER A 102 -19.08 -16.83 -0.25
CA SER A 102 -18.79 -17.24 1.13
C SER A 102 -19.86 -16.72 2.08
N PHE A 103 -20.29 -15.46 1.92
CA PHE A 103 -21.41 -14.90 2.69
C PHE A 103 -22.73 -15.61 2.42
N ARG A 104 -23.00 -15.95 1.15
CA ARG A 104 -24.20 -16.71 0.76
C ARG A 104 -24.24 -18.10 1.40
N ILE A 105 -23.13 -18.85 1.38
CA ILE A 105 -23.08 -20.21 1.93
C ILE A 105 -23.10 -20.18 3.47
N ALA A 106 -22.43 -19.20 4.09
CA ALA A 106 -22.33 -19.09 5.54
C ALA A 106 -23.65 -18.62 6.21
N MET A 107 -24.33 -17.64 5.63
CA MET A 107 -25.48 -16.97 6.26
C MET A 107 -26.79 -17.07 5.46
N GLY A 108 -26.76 -17.68 4.26
CA GLY A 108 -27.91 -17.86 3.37
C GLY A 108 -28.03 -16.78 2.30
N ASP A 109 -28.93 -17.01 1.33
CA ASP A 109 -29.09 -16.15 0.14
C ASP A 109 -29.48 -14.70 0.47
N LYS A 110 -30.12 -14.47 1.62
CA LYS A 110 -30.49 -13.12 2.10
C LYS A 110 -29.27 -12.25 2.43
N PHE A 111 -28.09 -12.82 2.67
CA PHE A 111 -26.87 -12.08 3.01
C PHE A 111 -25.89 -11.95 1.83
N LEU A 112 -26.33 -12.29 0.61
CA LEU A 112 -25.54 -12.08 -0.60
C LEU A 112 -25.11 -10.60 -0.75
N TRP A 113 -25.98 -9.67 -0.35
CA TRP A 113 -25.69 -8.23 -0.40
C TRP A 113 -24.47 -7.85 0.44
N CYS A 114 -24.21 -8.52 1.57
CA CYS A 114 -23.04 -8.21 2.41
C CYS A 114 -21.74 -8.49 1.66
N GLY A 115 -21.64 -9.64 0.99
CA GLY A 115 -20.46 -9.97 0.20
C GLY A 115 -20.31 -9.11 -1.04
N SER A 116 -21.41 -8.74 -1.68
CA SER A 116 -21.40 -7.79 -2.80
C SER A 116 -20.98 -6.39 -2.34
N TRP A 117 -21.44 -5.94 -1.17
CA TRP A 117 -21.05 -4.67 -0.56
C TRP A 117 -19.55 -4.63 -0.28
N VAL A 118 -18.98 -5.67 0.34
CA VAL A 118 -17.53 -5.76 0.58
C VAL A 118 -16.76 -5.66 -0.74
N THR A 119 -17.17 -6.43 -1.76
CA THR A 119 -16.52 -6.43 -3.08
C THR A 119 -16.59 -5.06 -3.76
N MET A 120 -17.74 -4.38 -3.65
CA MET A 120 -17.96 -3.04 -4.19
C MET A 120 -17.10 -1.99 -3.48
N VAL A 121 -17.03 -2.04 -2.15
CA VAL A 121 -16.17 -1.13 -1.37
C VAL A 121 -14.70 -1.33 -1.74
N THR A 122 -14.23 -2.58 -1.87
CA THR A 122 -12.85 -2.84 -2.33
C THR A 122 -12.59 -2.28 -3.73
N PHE A 123 -13.57 -2.37 -4.64
CA PHE A 123 -13.46 -1.76 -5.96
C PHE A 123 -13.36 -0.24 -5.88
N MET A 124 -14.22 0.43 -5.12
CA MET A 124 -14.18 1.90 -4.93
C MET A 124 -12.85 2.36 -4.33
N ILE A 125 -12.32 1.62 -3.35
CA ILE A 125 -11.01 1.89 -2.76
C ILE A 125 -9.92 1.77 -3.82
N SER A 126 -9.99 0.76 -4.69
CA SER A 126 -9.02 0.57 -5.79
C SER A 126 -8.97 1.76 -6.74
N CYS A 127 -10.13 2.33 -7.09
CA CYS A 127 -10.21 3.52 -7.95
C CYS A 127 -9.49 4.71 -7.32
N TYR A 128 -9.80 5.06 -6.07
CA TYR A 128 -9.11 6.14 -5.36
C TYR A 128 -7.61 5.87 -5.22
N TYR A 129 -7.26 4.61 -4.90
CA TYR A 129 -5.88 4.23 -4.65
C TYR A 129 -5.02 4.26 -5.93
N SER A 130 -5.61 4.03 -7.10
CA SER A 130 -4.92 4.19 -8.39
C SER A 130 -4.42 5.62 -8.63
N VAL A 131 -5.21 6.63 -8.25
CA VAL A 131 -4.83 8.04 -8.34
C VAL A 131 -3.65 8.35 -7.43
N VAL A 132 -3.70 7.84 -6.19
CA VAL A 132 -2.61 7.98 -5.22
C VAL A 132 -1.33 7.31 -5.72
N LEU A 133 -1.42 6.14 -6.34
CA LEU A 133 -0.29 5.48 -6.97
C LEU A 133 0.28 6.32 -8.12
N GLY A 134 -0.57 6.96 -8.92
CA GLY A 134 -0.16 7.91 -9.95
C GLY A 134 0.69 9.05 -9.38
N TRP A 135 0.31 9.61 -8.22
CA TRP A 135 1.10 10.62 -7.53
C TRP A 135 2.48 10.09 -7.10
N CYS A 136 2.52 8.88 -6.51
CA CYS A 136 3.79 8.27 -6.11
C CYS A 136 4.73 8.08 -7.29
N LEU A 137 4.23 7.54 -8.41
CA LEU A 137 5.02 7.31 -9.63
C LEU A 137 5.50 8.63 -10.23
N TYR A 138 4.63 9.64 -10.33
CA TYR A 138 5.00 10.97 -10.81
C TYR A 138 6.15 11.56 -9.98
N TYR A 139 6.09 11.46 -8.66
CA TYR A 139 7.15 11.94 -7.78
C TYR A 139 8.44 11.12 -7.87
N VAL A 140 8.40 9.84 -8.24
CA VAL A 140 9.62 9.08 -8.60
C VAL A 140 10.28 9.72 -9.81
N PHE A 141 9.54 9.95 -10.89
CA PHE A 141 10.07 10.55 -12.12
C PHE A 141 10.60 11.96 -11.89
N LYS A 142 9.82 12.83 -11.23
CA LYS A 142 10.26 14.19 -10.90
C LYS A 142 11.45 14.17 -9.94
N SER A 143 11.51 13.27 -8.96
CA SER A 143 12.68 13.18 -8.06
C SER A 143 13.95 12.76 -8.80
N VAL A 144 13.86 11.84 -9.77
CA VAL A 144 15.00 11.45 -10.63
C VAL A 144 15.43 12.60 -11.53
N GLN A 145 14.48 13.20 -12.25
CA GLN A 145 14.74 14.30 -13.18
C GLN A 145 15.32 15.52 -12.48
N LEU A 146 14.71 15.92 -11.36
CA LEU A 146 15.04 17.14 -10.65
C LEU A 146 16.35 16.98 -9.85
N SER A 147 16.64 15.80 -9.31
CA SER A 147 17.97 15.49 -8.74
C SER A 147 19.10 15.63 -9.78
N ALA A 148 18.82 15.26 -11.04
CA ALA A 148 19.80 15.29 -12.12
C ALA A 148 20.08 16.70 -12.68
N THR A 149 19.10 17.61 -12.68
CA THR A 149 19.19 18.89 -13.40
C THR A 149 19.38 20.11 -12.49
N ILE A 150 18.39 20.42 -11.64
CA ILE A 150 18.27 21.72 -10.94
C ILE A 150 18.37 21.55 -9.40
N GLY A 151 18.11 20.35 -8.87
CA GLY A 151 17.98 20.07 -7.43
C GLY A 151 16.52 20.13 -6.96
N LEU A 152 16.17 19.33 -5.94
CA LEU A 152 14.80 19.28 -5.40
C LEU A 152 14.32 20.65 -4.86
N PRO A 153 12.99 20.92 -4.84
CA PRO A 153 12.46 22.18 -4.35
C PRO A 153 12.94 22.44 -2.93
N SER A 154 13.28 23.69 -2.63
CA SER A 154 13.86 24.07 -1.33
C SER A 154 12.87 24.83 -0.44
N SER A 155 11.74 25.26 -1.00
CA SER A 155 10.69 26.01 -0.32
C SER A 155 9.30 25.37 -0.50
N GLU A 156 8.41 25.56 0.50
CA GLU A 156 7.01 25.11 0.42
C GLU A 156 6.29 25.59 -0.86
N PRO A 157 6.35 26.87 -1.28
CA PRO A 157 5.64 27.32 -2.48
C PRO A 157 6.17 26.67 -3.77
N GLU A 158 7.46 26.40 -3.88
CA GLU A 158 8.04 25.67 -5.02
C GLU A 158 7.49 24.24 -5.08
N SER A 159 7.48 23.52 -3.96
CA SER A 159 6.97 22.14 -3.95
C SER A 159 5.45 22.09 -4.14
N LEU A 160 4.72 23.09 -3.65
CA LEU A 160 3.29 23.22 -3.90
C LEU A 160 3.01 23.46 -5.38
N ALA A 161 3.82 24.28 -6.05
CA ALA A 161 3.70 24.51 -7.49
C ALA A 161 3.91 23.23 -8.30
N VAL A 162 4.90 22.40 -7.94
CA VAL A 162 5.11 21.08 -8.58
C VAL A 162 3.93 20.14 -8.35
N PHE A 163 3.34 20.14 -7.15
CA PHE A 163 2.15 19.34 -6.87
C PHE A 163 0.92 19.86 -7.63
N GLN A 164 0.74 21.17 -7.72
CA GLN A 164 -0.36 21.80 -8.44
C GLN A 164 -0.22 21.63 -9.96
N GLU A 165 0.99 21.68 -10.51
CA GLU A 165 1.27 21.37 -11.92
C GLU A 165 0.69 20.00 -12.28
N PHE A 166 0.91 18.99 -11.43
CA PHE A 166 0.35 17.66 -11.61
C PHE A 166 -1.16 17.57 -11.30
N ALA A 167 -1.62 18.24 -10.24
CA ALA A 167 -3.02 18.16 -9.83
C ALA A 167 -3.97 18.95 -10.74
N VAL A 168 -3.45 19.93 -11.48
CA VAL A 168 -4.19 20.85 -12.36
C VAL A 168 -3.89 20.59 -13.83
N SER A 169 -2.86 19.81 -14.19
CA SER A 169 -2.71 19.33 -15.58
C SER A 169 -4.00 18.59 -15.97
N ASP A 170 -4.72 19.12 -16.95
CA ASP A 170 -6.09 18.75 -17.32
C ASP A 170 -6.29 17.25 -17.52
N ILE A 171 -6.64 16.58 -16.41
CA ILE A 171 -7.14 15.21 -16.36
C ILE A 171 -8.34 15.05 -17.32
N GLU A 172 -9.10 16.12 -17.57
CA GLU A 172 -10.25 16.14 -18.49
C GLU A 172 -9.91 15.89 -19.97
N SER A 173 -8.66 16.14 -20.39
CA SER A 173 -8.24 15.94 -21.79
C SER A 173 -7.60 14.56 -22.01
N GLU A 174 -6.70 14.14 -21.12
CA GLU A 174 -6.02 12.83 -21.24
C GLU A 174 -6.93 11.65 -20.88
N ILE A 175 -7.77 11.74 -19.83
CA ILE A 175 -8.73 10.66 -19.52
C ILE A 175 -9.74 10.51 -20.66
N ARG A 176 -10.16 11.61 -21.30
CA ARG A 176 -11.06 11.52 -22.46
C ARG A 176 -10.40 10.85 -23.65
N VAL A 177 -9.11 11.10 -23.90
CA VAL A 177 -8.39 10.46 -25.00
C VAL A 177 -8.14 8.98 -24.70
N GLU A 178 -7.71 8.63 -23.49
CA GLU A 178 -7.40 7.23 -23.12
C GLU A 178 -8.67 6.38 -23.00
N ILE A 179 -9.74 6.88 -22.36
CA ILE A 179 -11.03 6.19 -22.29
C ILE A 179 -11.62 6.05 -23.70
N LYS A 180 -11.50 7.07 -24.54
CA LYS A 180 -12.01 7.01 -25.91
C LYS A 180 -11.18 6.06 -26.77
N ALA A 181 -9.86 6.00 -26.60
CA ALA A 181 -8.99 5.04 -27.27
C ALA A 181 -9.26 3.59 -26.82
N GLU A 182 -9.52 3.36 -25.52
CA GLU A 182 -9.86 2.02 -25.01
C GLU A 182 -11.26 1.58 -25.47
N ILE A 183 -12.26 2.49 -25.45
CA ILE A 183 -13.62 2.23 -25.93
C ILE A 183 -13.64 2.01 -27.45
N GLU A 184 -12.91 2.81 -28.23
CA GLU A 184 -12.82 2.67 -29.68
C GLU A 184 -11.95 1.46 -30.09
N GLY A 185 -10.93 1.11 -29.30
CA GLY A 185 -10.09 -0.07 -29.49
C GLY A 185 -10.80 -1.41 -29.22
N GLU A 186 -11.72 -1.46 -28.25
CA GLU A 186 -12.58 -2.64 -28.03
C GLU A 186 -13.64 -2.81 -29.13
N GLN A 187 -14.02 -1.75 -29.84
CA GLN A 187 -15.08 -1.80 -30.85
C GLN A 187 -14.64 -2.45 -32.18
N GLN A 188 -13.34 -2.68 -32.37
CA GLN A 188 -12.78 -3.30 -33.60
C GLN A 188 -12.48 -4.80 -33.48
N LEU A 189 -12.80 -5.44 -32.35
CA LEU A 189 -12.65 -6.90 -32.17
C LEU A 189 -13.99 -7.62 -31.91
N ALA A 190 -15.04 -7.27 -32.65
CA ALA A 190 -16.25 -8.10 -32.82
C ALA A 190 -16.23 -8.63 -34.27
N HIS A 191 -16.05 -9.91 -34.61
CA HIS A 191 -16.53 -11.20 -34.10
C HIS A 191 -15.60 -12.33 -34.69
N PRO A 192 -15.60 -13.61 -34.22
CA PRO A 192 -16.77 -14.46 -34.04
C PRO A 192 -16.88 -15.11 -32.65
N ASP A 193 -18.13 -15.31 -32.24
CA ASP A 193 -18.65 -15.94 -31.02
C ASP A 193 -18.11 -15.43 -29.66
N PRO A 194 -18.98 -14.95 -28.75
CA PRO A 194 -18.55 -14.68 -27.39
C PRO A 194 -18.08 -16.01 -26.79
N LEU A 195 -16.77 -16.14 -26.62
CA LEU A 195 -16.20 -17.23 -25.83
C LEU A 195 -17.00 -17.29 -24.53
N PRO A 196 -17.52 -18.46 -24.11
CA PRO A 196 -18.34 -18.56 -22.93
C PRO A 196 -17.63 -17.85 -21.78
N VAL A 197 -18.33 -17.03 -20.99
CA VAL A 197 -17.75 -16.22 -19.89
C VAL A 197 -16.78 -17.06 -19.06
N ASN A 198 -17.08 -18.34 -18.87
CA ASN A 198 -16.22 -19.33 -18.22
C ASN A 198 -14.83 -19.51 -18.85
N THR A 199 -14.70 -19.49 -20.18
CA THR A 199 -13.42 -19.59 -20.90
C THR A 199 -12.60 -18.31 -20.79
N VAL A 200 -13.24 -17.14 -20.89
CA VAL A 200 -12.58 -15.83 -20.70
C VAL A 200 -12.13 -15.69 -19.25
N CYS A 201 -13.00 -15.94 -18.28
CA CYS A 201 -12.69 -15.93 -16.86
C CYS A 201 -11.60 -16.97 -16.50
N ARG A 202 -11.58 -18.13 -17.14
CA ARG A 202 -10.54 -19.16 -16.92
C ARG A 202 -9.20 -18.75 -17.50
N ARG A 203 -9.18 -18.14 -18.68
CA ARG A 203 -7.94 -17.68 -19.36
C ARG A 203 -7.34 -16.46 -18.67
N LEU A 204 -8.18 -15.52 -18.22
CA LEU A 204 -7.79 -14.40 -17.36
C LEU A 204 -7.28 -14.92 -16.00
N ARG A 205 -7.93 -15.92 -15.39
CA ARG A 205 -7.50 -16.48 -14.09
C ARG A 205 -6.12 -17.16 -14.15
N TYR A 206 -5.91 -18.06 -15.12
CA TYR A 206 -4.68 -18.86 -15.20
C TYR A 206 -3.45 -18.03 -15.59
N ARG A 207 -3.63 -17.08 -16.51
CA ARG A 207 -2.52 -16.22 -16.95
C ARG A 207 -2.17 -15.15 -15.92
N ARG A 208 -3.08 -14.77 -15.00
CA ARG A 208 -2.93 -13.64 -14.07
C ARG A 208 -2.32 -13.99 -12.71
N ILE A 209 -2.62 -15.15 -12.13
CA ILE A 209 -2.15 -15.53 -10.78
C ILE A 209 -0.61 -15.68 -10.74
N THR A 210 0.00 -16.23 -11.79
CA THR A 210 1.45 -16.48 -11.83
C THR A 210 2.30 -15.19 -11.93
N TRP A 211 1.80 -14.12 -12.56
CA TRP A 211 2.53 -12.85 -12.65
C TRP A 211 2.44 -12.05 -11.36
N ILE A 212 1.29 -12.11 -10.67
CA ILE A 212 1.08 -11.40 -9.41
C ILE A 212 1.97 -11.97 -8.31
N GLU A 213 2.02 -13.29 -8.18
CA GLU A 213 2.89 -13.96 -7.21
C GLU A 213 4.36 -13.64 -7.47
N LYS A 214 4.81 -13.71 -8.73
CA LYS A 214 6.18 -13.34 -9.12
C LYS A 214 6.49 -11.87 -8.87
N ALA A 215 5.55 -10.96 -9.18
CA ALA A 215 5.72 -9.53 -8.94
C ALA A 215 5.88 -9.24 -7.45
N ASN A 216 5.00 -9.80 -6.59
CA ASN A 216 5.06 -9.59 -5.15
C ASN A 216 6.32 -10.21 -4.52
N MET A 217 6.80 -11.34 -5.04
CA MET A 217 8.07 -11.95 -4.58
C MET A 217 9.30 -11.07 -4.83
N VAL A 218 9.25 -10.14 -5.77
CA VAL A 218 10.35 -9.18 -6.01
C VAL A 218 10.05 -7.86 -5.30
N LEU A 219 8.84 -7.36 -5.45
CA LEU A 219 8.44 -6.02 -5.05
C LEU A 219 8.38 -5.85 -3.53
N VAL A 220 7.86 -6.83 -2.78
CA VAL A 220 7.74 -6.75 -1.31
C VAL A 220 9.11 -6.86 -0.62
N PRO A 221 10.00 -7.81 -0.97
CA PRO A 221 11.35 -7.81 -0.40
C PRO A 221 12.14 -6.56 -0.76
N THR A 222 12.03 -6.07 -2.00
CA THR A 222 12.71 -4.83 -2.41
C THR A 222 12.22 -3.63 -1.59
N LEU A 223 10.90 -3.53 -1.37
CA LEU A 223 10.33 -2.52 -0.49
C LEU A 223 10.91 -2.60 0.93
N LEU A 224 10.98 -3.80 1.53
CA LEU A 224 11.51 -3.96 2.87
C LEU A 224 12.99 -3.59 2.95
N LEU A 225 13.79 -3.95 1.94
CA LEU A 225 15.19 -3.55 1.84
C LEU A 225 15.35 -2.03 1.76
N ILE A 226 14.53 -1.34 0.96
CA ILE A 226 14.55 0.13 0.88
C ILE A 226 14.16 0.76 2.22
N ILE A 227 13.17 0.21 2.92
CA ILE A 227 12.76 0.72 4.25
C ILE A 227 13.90 0.57 5.26
N VAL A 228 14.53 -0.61 5.33
CA VAL A 228 15.64 -0.84 6.26
C VAL A 228 16.82 0.07 5.93
N PHE A 229 17.17 0.19 4.65
CA PHE A 229 18.23 1.10 4.20
C PHE A 229 17.93 2.56 4.57
N THR A 230 16.74 3.06 4.24
CA THR A 230 16.36 4.46 4.52
C THR A 230 16.22 4.73 6.01
N TYR A 231 15.78 3.75 6.81
CA TYR A 231 15.76 3.81 8.27
C TYR A 231 17.17 3.94 8.86
N CYS A 232 18.07 3.01 8.52
CA CYS A 232 19.46 3.06 8.98
C CYS A 232 20.15 4.35 8.53
N TRP A 233 19.95 4.76 7.27
CA TRP A 233 20.48 6.01 6.73
C TRP A 233 19.95 7.23 7.48
N SER A 234 18.66 7.27 7.80
CA SER A 234 18.02 8.37 8.56
C SER A 234 18.59 8.51 9.98
N LEU A 235 18.82 7.40 10.67
CA LEU A 235 19.40 7.41 12.02
C LEU A 235 20.85 7.90 12.07
N LEU A 236 21.62 7.67 11.00
CA LEU A 236 23.00 8.11 10.87
C LEU A 236 23.14 9.62 10.59
N ARG A 237 22.04 10.36 10.42
CA ARG A 237 22.07 11.81 10.18
C ARG A 237 22.18 12.61 11.47
N ASP A 238 22.87 13.74 11.37
CA ASP A 238 22.86 14.76 12.40
C ASP A 238 21.42 15.20 12.68
N TYR A 239 21.08 15.40 13.95
CA TYR A 239 19.74 15.77 14.43
C TYR A 239 18.65 14.67 14.29
N SER A 240 19.01 13.42 13.97
CA SER A 240 18.05 12.31 13.90
C SER A 240 17.34 12.05 15.25
N ASP A 241 18.03 12.34 16.35
CA ASP A 241 17.51 12.26 17.71
C ASP A 241 16.34 13.20 17.96
N TYR A 242 16.31 14.39 17.34
CA TYR A 242 15.18 15.31 17.41
C TYR A 242 13.93 14.75 16.72
N GLY A 243 14.09 14.05 15.60
CA GLY A 243 12.98 13.39 14.90
C GLY A 243 12.39 12.22 15.69
N VAL A 244 13.26 11.39 16.29
CA VAL A 244 12.84 10.29 17.17
C VAL A 244 12.18 10.83 18.43
N ARG A 245 12.76 11.87 19.04
CA ARG A 245 12.14 12.56 20.16
C ARG A 245 10.80 13.12 19.74
N PHE A 246 10.68 13.88 18.65
CA PHE A 246 9.41 14.42 18.18
C PHE A 246 8.31 13.35 18.03
N LEU A 247 8.66 12.16 17.54
CA LEU A 247 7.72 11.03 17.43
C LEU A 247 7.28 10.44 18.78
N PHE A 248 8.09 10.61 19.84
CA PHE A 248 7.89 9.99 21.15
C PHE A 248 7.93 10.97 22.34
N THR A 249 7.87 12.30 22.13
CA THR A 249 7.95 13.35 23.17
C THR A 249 6.66 14.20 23.25
N PRO A 250 5.78 13.92 24.23
CA PRO A 250 4.45 14.55 24.36
C PRO A 250 4.32 15.77 25.28
N ASP A 251 3.17 16.45 25.12
CA ASP A 251 2.56 17.43 26.04
C ASP A 251 1.02 17.31 26.01
N ILE A 252 0.41 17.67 27.13
CA ILE A 252 -0.76 17.07 27.76
C ILE A 252 -1.99 18.02 27.70
N ALA A 253 -1.84 19.27 27.23
CA ALA A 253 -2.93 20.25 27.20
C ALA A 253 -4.11 19.91 26.24
N ARG A 254 -4.01 18.86 25.42
CA ARG A 254 -5.01 18.52 24.39
C ARG A 254 -6.06 17.46 24.77
N LEU A 255 -6.06 16.98 26.01
CA LEU A 255 -7.01 15.96 26.47
C LEU A 255 -8.41 16.50 26.85
N SER A 256 -8.75 17.76 26.56
CA SER A 256 -10.15 18.21 26.61
C SER A 256 -10.91 17.75 25.36
N ARG A 257 -12.20 17.37 25.50
CA ARG A 257 -13.10 16.86 24.44
C ARG A 257 -13.13 17.69 23.15
N THR A 258 -12.72 18.96 23.20
CA THR A 258 -12.63 19.89 22.05
C THR A 258 -11.37 19.68 21.20
N GLY A 259 -10.27 19.19 21.77
CA GLY A 259 -8.99 19.04 21.08
C GLY A 259 -8.99 17.93 20.02
N ILE A 260 -9.71 16.83 20.25
CA ILE A 260 -9.84 15.73 19.26
C ILE A 260 -10.61 16.24 18.02
N VAL A 261 -11.67 17.02 18.23
CA VAL A 261 -12.48 17.59 17.14
C VAL A 261 -11.72 18.69 16.39
N GLU A 262 -10.90 19.47 17.08
CA GLU A 262 -10.07 20.52 16.47
C GLU A 262 -8.83 19.96 15.74
N ILE A 263 -8.22 18.89 16.24
CA ILE A 263 -7.14 18.16 15.53
C ILE A 263 -7.68 17.54 14.23
N ILE A 264 -8.92 17.06 14.24
CA ILE A 264 -9.62 16.57 13.05
C ILE A 264 -9.96 17.72 12.09
N ASN A 265 -10.29 18.92 12.60
CA ASN A 265 -10.84 20.02 11.78
C ASN A 265 -9.86 21.14 11.38
N SER A 266 -8.75 21.40 12.09
CA SER A 266 -7.98 22.65 11.89
C SER A 266 -6.52 22.53 11.45
N ARG A 267 -5.85 21.37 11.56
CA ARG A 267 -4.37 21.32 11.41
C ARG A 267 -3.77 20.47 10.29
N PHE A 268 -4.55 19.82 9.43
CA PHE A 268 -3.95 19.09 8.30
C PHE A 268 -4.68 19.36 6.99
N ARG A 269 -4.10 20.33 6.25
CA ARG A 269 -3.96 20.27 4.79
C ARG A 269 -3.69 18.81 4.40
N PRO A 270 -4.34 18.26 3.35
CA PRO A 270 -4.58 16.83 3.16
C PRO A 270 -3.37 15.94 3.47
N PRO A 271 -3.54 14.70 3.98
CA PRO A 271 -2.45 13.80 4.38
C PRO A 271 -1.37 13.56 3.30
N ALA A 272 -1.72 13.81 2.04
CA ALA A 272 -0.84 13.85 0.88
C ALA A 272 0.20 15.00 0.93
N GLY A 273 -0.14 16.14 1.53
CA GLY A 273 0.72 17.33 1.59
C GLY A 273 2.00 17.14 2.39
N LEU A 274 1.98 16.35 3.47
CA LEU A 274 3.24 16.03 4.18
C LEU A 274 4.22 15.30 3.24
N THR A 275 3.72 14.29 2.52
CA THR A 275 4.54 13.43 1.66
C THR A 275 4.95 14.11 0.36
N PHE A 276 4.05 14.84 -0.29
CA PHE A 276 4.29 15.37 -1.63
C PHE A 276 4.69 16.84 -1.64
N ILE A 277 4.57 17.56 -0.51
CA ILE A 277 4.99 18.95 -0.40
C ILE A 277 6.22 19.06 0.52
N TRP A 278 6.16 18.49 1.73
CA TRP A 278 7.23 18.70 2.72
C TRP A 278 8.42 17.75 2.59
N ILE A 279 8.21 16.49 2.20
CA ILE A 279 9.33 15.56 2.01
C ILE A 279 10.26 15.97 0.84
N PRO A 280 9.76 16.44 -0.32
CA PRO A 280 10.64 16.99 -1.36
C PRO A 280 11.46 18.18 -0.85
N VAL A 281 10.84 19.08 -0.08
CA VAL A 281 11.52 20.23 0.54
C VAL A 281 12.62 19.78 1.50
N LEU A 282 12.33 18.80 2.35
CA LEU A 282 13.32 18.21 3.24
C LEU A 282 14.51 17.65 2.44
N PHE A 283 14.26 16.92 1.36
CA PHE A 283 15.33 16.37 0.54
C PHE A 283 16.10 17.45 -0.22
N GLY A 284 15.44 18.54 -0.62
CA GLY A 284 16.06 19.71 -1.26
C GLY A 284 17.06 20.45 -0.37
N GLN A 285 16.91 20.37 0.95
CA GLN A 285 17.87 20.95 1.91
C GLN A 285 19.20 20.19 1.98
N PHE A 286 19.25 18.94 1.52
CA PHE A 286 20.51 18.18 1.51
C PHE A 286 21.37 18.51 0.30
N ARG A 287 22.69 18.34 0.45
CA ARG A 287 23.64 18.45 -0.67
C ARG A 287 23.28 17.45 -1.78
N ARG A 288 23.62 17.80 -3.03
CA ARG A 288 23.22 17.07 -4.25
C ARG A 288 23.39 15.54 -4.20
N LEU A 289 24.49 15.04 -3.63
CA LEU A 289 24.73 13.58 -3.48
C LEU A 289 23.74 12.90 -2.51
N TRP A 290 23.27 13.64 -1.52
CA TRP A 290 22.34 13.16 -0.49
C TRP A 290 20.87 13.41 -0.85
N GLN A 291 20.58 13.84 -2.08
CA GLN A 291 19.22 13.95 -2.62
C GLN A 291 18.71 12.60 -3.18
N HIS A 292 19.61 11.69 -3.57
CA HIS A 292 19.26 10.37 -4.11
C HIS A 292 18.40 9.47 -3.19
N PRO A 293 18.55 9.48 -1.84
CA PRO A 293 17.64 8.79 -0.93
C PRO A 293 16.17 9.25 -1.04
N GLY A 294 15.91 10.47 -1.51
CA GLY A 294 14.54 10.94 -1.78
C GLY A 294 13.86 10.16 -2.91
N VAL A 295 14.63 9.75 -3.92
CA VAL A 295 14.12 8.87 -4.99
C VAL A 295 13.72 7.51 -4.41
N LEU A 296 14.55 6.95 -3.52
CA LEU A 296 14.26 5.68 -2.85
C LEU A 296 12.99 5.75 -1.99
N PHE A 297 12.73 6.89 -1.34
CA PHE A 297 11.51 7.11 -0.57
C PHE A 297 10.25 7.05 -1.45
N PHE A 298 10.22 7.77 -2.57
CA PHE A 298 9.08 7.73 -3.49
C PHE A 298 8.96 6.40 -4.23
N LEU A 299 10.08 5.72 -4.49
CA LEU A 299 10.08 4.37 -5.05
C LEU A 299 9.47 3.37 -4.07
N CYS A 300 9.81 3.47 -2.78
CA CYS A 300 9.22 2.68 -1.71
C CYS A 300 7.71 2.91 -1.61
N LEU A 301 7.26 4.17 -1.64
CA LEU A 301 5.82 4.50 -1.66
C LEU A 301 5.12 3.93 -2.90
N SER A 302 5.77 3.97 -4.05
CA SER A 302 5.23 3.41 -5.30
C SER A 302 5.09 1.88 -5.19
N PHE A 303 6.10 1.18 -4.67
CA PHE A 303 6.02 -0.26 -4.46
C PHE A 303 4.93 -0.63 -3.44
N ALA A 304 4.84 0.07 -2.31
CA ALA A 304 3.75 -0.14 -1.34
C ALA A 304 2.36 0.04 -1.97
N GLY A 305 2.26 1.02 -2.88
CA GLY A 305 1.04 1.32 -3.63
C GLY A 305 0.71 0.21 -4.64
N VAL A 306 1.69 -0.23 -5.43
CA VAL A 306 1.51 -1.28 -6.44
C VAL A 306 1.11 -2.60 -5.78
N SER A 307 1.78 -3.05 -4.71
CA SER A 307 1.43 -4.32 -4.04
C SER A 307 0.00 -4.32 -3.53
N SER A 308 -0.41 -3.23 -2.89
CA SER A 308 -1.76 -3.07 -2.33
C SER A 308 -2.82 -3.00 -3.43
N LEU A 309 -2.53 -2.30 -4.53
CA LEU A 309 -3.45 -2.19 -5.67
C LEU A 309 -3.64 -3.54 -6.36
N ILE A 310 -2.55 -4.29 -6.57
CA ILE A 310 -2.61 -5.64 -7.16
C ILE A 310 -3.54 -6.54 -6.33
N ALA A 311 -3.40 -6.50 -5.01
CA ALA A 311 -4.23 -7.28 -4.09
C ALA A 311 -5.72 -6.91 -4.17
N ASN A 312 -6.04 -5.61 -4.21
CA ASN A 312 -7.43 -5.17 -4.30
C ASN A 312 -8.07 -5.55 -5.65
N ILE A 313 -7.34 -5.37 -6.76
CA ILE A 313 -7.84 -5.78 -8.09
C ILE A 313 -8.00 -7.29 -8.16
N GLU A 314 -7.10 -8.06 -7.55
CA GLU A 314 -7.23 -9.52 -7.45
C GLU A 314 -8.51 -9.92 -6.72
N LEU A 315 -8.80 -9.32 -5.57
CA LEU A 315 -10.01 -9.61 -4.83
C LEU A 315 -11.27 -9.31 -5.66
N THR A 316 -11.35 -8.12 -6.27
CA THR A 316 -12.52 -7.73 -7.08
C THR A 316 -12.68 -8.63 -8.31
N SER A 317 -11.60 -8.86 -9.07
CA SER A 317 -11.66 -9.68 -10.29
C SER A 317 -12.01 -11.15 -10.00
N LEU A 318 -11.45 -11.76 -8.96
CA LEU A 318 -11.80 -13.11 -8.52
C LEU A 318 -13.24 -13.19 -8.03
N SER A 319 -13.72 -12.17 -7.34
CA SER A 319 -15.09 -12.11 -6.85
C SER A 319 -16.09 -12.10 -7.99
N THR A 320 -15.87 -11.28 -9.01
CA THR A 320 -16.71 -11.23 -10.21
C THR A 320 -16.63 -12.53 -11.00
N CYS A 321 -15.42 -13.02 -11.31
CA CYS A 321 -15.23 -14.23 -12.12
C CYS A 321 -15.77 -15.51 -11.46
N ARG A 322 -15.77 -15.61 -10.12
CA ARG A 322 -16.31 -16.78 -9.41
C ARG A 322 -17.81 -16.69 -9.20
N THR A 323 -18.38 -15.49 -9.17
CA THR A 323 -19.83 -15.30 -9.01
C THR A 323 -20.58 -15.53 -10.31
N LEU A 324 -19.96 -15.20 -11.46
CA LEU A 324 -20.53 -15.42 -12.80
C LEU A 324 -20.35 -16.86 -13.33
N ALA A 325 -19.53 -17.68 -12.68
CA ALA A 325 -19.21 -19.06 -13.06
C ALA A 325 -19.92 -20.07 -12.15
#